data_AF-A0A5E4HLN3-F1
#
_entry.id   AF-A0A5E4HLN3-F1
#
_cell.length_a   1.000
_cell.length_b   1.000
_cell.length_c   1.000
_cell.angle_alpha   90.00
_cell.angle_beta   90.00
_cell.angle_gamma   90.00
#
_symmetry.space_group_name_H-M   'P 1'
#
loop_
_entity.id
_entity.type
_entity.pdbx_description
1 polymer ?
#
loop_
_entity_poly.entity_id
_entity_poly.type
_entity_poly.pdbx_seq_one_letter_code
_entity_poly.pdbx_strand_id
1 'polypeptide(L)'
;MAQPPLGITFSINSVGQLVLNWYPMPGATGYNIYKRSSATVGYGLPINPTPVTGYTYTDITFDGTIENYYTITTIDTTESLPSQTIYVPYQTGGSKFVMPRTDLWPDAFDKFITERGYNVIWERAINCPCNVSTKRTDDAGDLNCPLCKNKHFIWVNPTQIVAAMTALGRDSSLEPDGNYQIGSYKVTTHSRNKIGFYDRLTFLETSSPLSESVLKGDADGTDSLRFPAFTVDLPIIDRAGNRYTNGTDFSLSSAGEIVWNGSSHRQPPTGMAYGISYMTQWRMLSTEYSHDVRATHTQLGTPTPVYRELGRQCICRLEWFFDI
;
A
#
# COMPACT_ATOMS: atom_id res chain seq x y z
N MET A 1 -46.92 40.29 17.24
CA MET A 1 -47.27 38.89 16.94
C MET A 1 -45.97 38.14 16.81
N ALA A 2 -45.75 37.12 17.63
CA ALA A 2 -44.54 36.32 17.62
C ALA A 2 -44.30 35.74 16.21
N GLN A 3 -43.09 35.92 15.68
CA GLN A 3 -42.69 35.34 14.40
C GLN A 3 -42.07 33.95 14.61
N PRO A 4 -42.31 32.99 13.70
CA PRO A 4 -41.70 31.67 13.77
C PRO A 4 -40.16 31.75 13.67
N PRO A 5 -39.42 30.92 14.41
CA PRO A 5 -37.97 30.80 14.28
C PRO A 5 -37.52 30.40 12.87
N LEU A 6 -36.38 30.95 12.44
CA LEU A 6 -35.74 30.66 11.15
C LEU A 6 -34.39 29.97 11.34
N GLY A 7 -33.87 29.36 10.26
CA GLY A 7 -32.52 28.78 10.24
C GLY A 7 -32.36 27.55 11.12
N ILE A 8 -33.42 26.75 11.26
CA ILE A 8 -33.38 25.56 12.11
C ILE A 8 -32.47 24.52 11.48
N THR A 9 -31.50 24.07 12.26
CA THR A 9 -30.55 23.02 11.90
C THR A 9 -30.50 21.99 13.00
N PHE A 10 -30.04 20.79 12.69
CA PHE A 10 -29.87 19.73 13.65
C PHE A 10 -28.50 19.06 13.51
N SER A 11 -28.01 18.51 14.60
CA SER A 11 -26.86 17.60 14.64
C SER A 11 -27.10 16.52 15.70
N ILE A 12 -26.37 15.41 15.62
CA ILE A 12 -26.39 14.36 16.65
C ILE A 12 -25.07 14.44 17.40
N ASN A 13 -25.13 14.54 18.74
CA ASN A 13 -23.92 14.62 19.56
C ASN A 13 -23.25 13.26 19.74
N SER A 14 -22.06 13.23 20.37
CA SER A 14 -21.26 12.02 20.57
C SER A 14 -21.91 10.94 21.44
N VAL A 15 -22.99 11.26 22.16
CA VAL A 15 -23.76 10.34 23.00
C VAL A 15 -25.05 9.88 22.31
N GLY A 16 -25.31 10.35 21.09
CA GLY A 16 -26.47 9.94 20.29
C GLY A 16 -27.73 10.77 20.53
N GLN A 17 -27.63 11.94 21.17
CA GLN A 17 -28.76 12.85 21.40
C GLN A 17 -28.85 13.87 20.27
N LEU A 18 -30.06 14.32 19.95
CA LEU A 18 -30.29 15.32 18.91
C LEU A 18 -30.10 16.73 19.47
N VAL A 19 -29.27 17.54 18.82
CA VAL A 19 -29.08 18.96 19.13
C VAL A 19 -29.70 19.79 18.02
N LEU A 20 -30.67 20.62 18.38
CA LEU A 20 -31.31 21.59 17.49
C LEU A 20 -30.70 22.97 17.71
N ASN A 21 -30.49 23.73 16.64
CA ASN A 21 -30.04 25.12 16.69
C ASN A 21 -30.87 25.98 15.75
N TRP A 22 -31.11 27.24 16.11
CA TRP A 22 -31.88 28.20 15.32
C TRP A 22 -31.36 29.63 15.49
N TYR A 23 -31.82 30.56 14.65
CA TYR A 23 -31.43 31.96 14.77
C TYR A 23 -32.23 32.69 15.87
N PRO A 24 -31.61 33.68 16.54
CA PRO A 24 -32.31 34.51 17.52
C PRO A 24 -33.45 35.30 16.86
N MET A 25 -34.64 35.24 17.45
CA MET A 25 -35.81 36.00 17.01
C MET A 25 -35.97 37.29 17.84
N PRO A 26 -36.10 38.47 17.20
CA PRO A 26 -36.32 39.73 17.91
C PRO A 26 -37.58 39.70 18.79
N GLY A 27 -37.45 40.07 20.06
CA GLY A 27 -38.58 40.12 21.00
C GLY A 27 -38.97 38.78 21.63
N ALA A 28 -38.24 37.70 21.33
CA ALA A 28 -38.45 36.39 21.95
C ALA A 28 -38.08 36.40 23.44
N THR A 29 -39.00 35.97 24.29
CA THR A 29 -38.76 35.68 25.72
C THR A 29 -38.39 34.20 25.93
N GLY A 30 -38.68 33.32 24.97
CA GLY A 30 -38.19 31.95 24.93
C GLY A 30 -38.67 31.18 23.69
N TYR A 31 -38.41 29.87 23.66
CA TYR A 31 -38.78 28.99 22.56
C TYR A 31 -39.38 27.68 23.08
N ASN A 32 -40.41 27.18 22.41
CA ASN A 32 -40.96 25.85 22.64
C ASN A 32 -40.58 24.93 21.47
N ILE A 33 -40.18 23.72 21.81
CA ILE A 33 -39.74 22.69 20.87
C ILE A 33 -40.81 21.62 20.86
N TYR A 34 -41.22 21.21 19.67
CA TYR A 34 -42.21 20.17 19.47
C TYR A 34 -41.61 19.01 18.68
N LYS A 35 -42.00 17.79 19.06
CA LYS A 35 -41.54 16.54 18.45
C LYS A 35 -42.73 15.65 18.11
N ARG A 36 -42.65 14.94 16.99
CA ARG A 36 -43.59 13.87 16.61
C ARG A 36 -42.85 12.77 15.84
N SER A 37 -43.42 11.56 15.85
CA SER A 37 -42.85 10.38 15.21
C SER A 37 -43.49 10.03 13.85
N SER A 38 -44.33 10.91 13.32
CA SER A 38 -45.03 10.69 12.04
C SER A 38 -45.38 12.03 11.39
N ALA A 39 -45.27 12.10 10.06
CA ALA A 39 -45.65 13.30 9.30
C ALA A 39 -47.16 13.59 9.34
N THR A 40 -48.00 12.59 9.60
CA THR A 40 -49.48 12.70 9.51
C THR A 40 -50.15 13.08 10.82
N VAL A 41 -49.44 13.00 11.96
CA VAL A 41 -49.98 13.34 13.29
C VAL A 41 -49.61 14.78 13.64
N GLY A 42 -50.52 15.55 14.24
CA GLY A 42 -50.21 16.92 14.72
C GLY A 42 -49.14 16.93 15.82
N TYR A 43 -48.52 18.09 16.05
CA TYR A 43 -47.64 18.27 17.22
C TYR A 43 -48.46 18.28 18.51
N GLY A 44 -47.97 17.59 19.54
CA GLY A 44 -48.57 17.54 20.87
C GLY A 44 -48.08 18.69 21.77
N LEU A 45 -47.91 18.41 23.06
CA LEU A 45 -47.28 19.34 24.00
C LEU A 45 -45.79 19.56 23.67
N PRO A 46 -45.21 20.71 24.03
CA PRO A 46 -43.79 20.94 23.86
C PRO A 46 -42.97 19.95 24.70
N ILE A 47 -41.81 19.55 24.19
CA ILE A 47 -40.92 18.59 24.86
C ILE A 47 -40.05 19.23 25.94
N ASN A 48 -39.93 20.56 25.93
CA ASN A 48 -39.27 21.33 26.98
C ASN A 48 -40.29 21.71 28.08
N PRO A 49 -39.97 21.53 29.37
CA PRO A 49 -40.89 21.84 30.48
C PRO A 49 -41.12 23.34 30.69
N THR A 50 -40.14 24.16 30.30
CA THR A 50 -40.22 25.62 30.33
C THR A 50 -39.63 26.18 29.04
N PRO A 51 -40.10 27.33 28.52
CA PRO A 51 -39.54 27.95 27.33
C PRO A 51 -38.02 28.12 27.42
N VAL A 52 -37.32 27.68 26.38
CA VAL A 52 -35.86 27.74 26.30
C VAL A 52 -35.45 29.18 25.97
N THR A 53 -34.55 29.77 26.76
CA THR A 53 -34.08 31.16 26.53
C THR A 53 -32.86 31.24 25.61
N GLY A 54 -32.16 30.12 25.42
CA GLY A 54 -31.07 29.98 24.46
C GLY A 54 -31.56 29.67 23.03
N TYR A 55 -30.60 29.53 22.12
CA TYR A 55 -30.84 29.24 20.69
C TYR A 55 -30.47 27.80 20.31
N THR A 56 -30.43 26.92 21.31
CA THR A 56 -30.08 25.52 21.17
C THR A 56 -30.91 24.67 22.14
N TYR A 57 -31.27 23.46 21.71
CA TYR A 57 -31.98 22.49 22.54
C TYR A 57 -31.46 21.08 22.26
N THR A 58 -31.20 20.32 23.33
CA THR A 58 -30.79 18.91 23.21
C THR A 58 -31.94 17.99 23.62
N ASP A 59 -32.45 17.21 22.68
CA ASP A 59 -33.42 16.15 22.95
C ASP A 59 -32.69 14.88 23.40
N ILE A 60 -32.65 14.69 24.72
CA ILE A 60 -32.05 13.51 25.36
C ILE A 60 -32.90 12.23 25.18
N THR A 61 -34.16 12.39 24.75
CA THR A 61 -35.11 11.29 24.50
C THR A 61 -35.19 10.94 23.00
N PHE A 62 -34.28 11.48 22.20
CA PHE A 62 -34.20 11.20 20.78
C PHE A 62 -34.00 9.69 20.55
N ASP A 63 -34.90 9.10 19.75
CA ASP A 63 -34.81 7.72 19.30
C ASP A 63 -34.51 7.72 17.81
N GLY A 64 -33.24 7.51 17.46
CA GLY A 64 -32.79 7.46 16.08
C GLY A 64 -33.29 6.25 15.30
N THR A 65 -33.99 5.29 15.92
CA THR A 65 -34.52 4.11 15.23
C THR A 65 -35.88 4.33 14.56
N ILE A 66 -36.54 5.45 14.89
CA ILE A 66 -37.84 5.85 14.34
C ILE A 66 -37.72 7.17 13.57
N GLU A 67 -38.72 7.48 12.75
CA GLU A 67 -38.83 8.79 12.13
C GLU A 67 -39.06 9.85 13.20
N ASN A 68 -38.35 10.98 13.11
CA ASN A 68 -38.57 12.10 14.02
C ASN A 68 -38.74 13.40 13.25
N TYR A 69 -39.72 14.19 13.66
CA TYR A 69 -40.00 15.51 13.10
C TYR A 69 -40.01 16.55 14.20
N TYR A 70 -39.34 17.68 13.96
CA TYR A 70 -39.23 18.78 14.91
C TYR A 70 -39.71 20.10 14.31
N THR A 71 -40.36 20.90 15.14
CA THR A 71 -40.64 22.31 14.86
C THR A 71 -40.44 23.12 16.14
N ILE A 72 -40.22 24.42 15.98
CA ILE A 72 -39.95 25.34 17.07
C ILE A 72 -40.89 26.53 16.93
N THR A 73 -41.45 27.00 18.05
CA THR A 73 -42.21 28.24 18.13
C THR A 73 -41.45 29.24 19.01
N THR A 74 -41.69 30.52 18.75
CA THR A 74 -41.20 31.62 19.59
C THR A 74 -42.27 31.96 20.61
N ILE A 75 -41.86 32.22 21.85
CA ILE A 75 -42.69 32.78 22.92
C ILE A 75 -42.32 34.25 23.08
N ASP A 76 -43.30 35.15 22.99
CA ASP A 76 -43.17 36.57 23.35
C ASP A 76 -44.16 36.94 24.48
N THR A 77 -45.28 37.59 24.16
CA THR A 77 -46.52 37.68 24.94
C THR A 77 -47.51 36.58 24.56
N THR A 78 -47.31 35.93 23.41
CA THR A 78 -48.09 34.83 22.84
C THR A 78 -47.14 33.85 22.15
N GLU A 79 -47.64 32.66 21.78
CA GLU A 79 -46.87 31.69 21.01
C GLU A 79 -47.03 31.92 19.51
N SER A 80 -45.93 31.83 18.75
CA SER A 80 -45.94 31.99 17.30
C SER A 80 -46.55 30.78 16.58
N LEU A 81 -46.77 30.93 15.27
CA LEU A 81 -46.89 29.78 14.38
C LEU A 81 -45.61 28.91 14.43
N PRO A 82 -45.71 27.61 14.11
CA PRO A 82 -44.56 26.74 14.02
C PRO A 82 -43.62 27.15 12.88
N SER A 83 -42.33 26.93 13.09
CA SER A 83 -41.29 27.06 12.08
C SER A 83 -41.42 26.02 10.94
N GLN A 84 -40.49 26.08 9.99
CA GLN A 84 -40.24 24.95 9.10
C GLN A 84 -40.03 23.66 9.92
N THR A 85 -40.69 22.57 9.50
CA THR A 85 -40.49 21.25 10.09
C THR A 85 -39.18 20.66 9.58
N ILE A 86 -38.33 20.23 10.51
CA ILE A 86 -37.13 19.45 10.22
C ILE A 86 -37.47 17.97 10.33
N TYR A 87 -37.18 17.22 9.28
CA TYR A 87 -37.23 15.76 9.29
C TYR A 87 -35.83 15.22 9.62
N VAL A 88 -35.75 14.42 10.68
CA VAL A 88 -34.55 13.68 11.06
C VAL A 88 -34.75 12.22 10.65
N PRO A 89 -33.99 11.72 9.67
CA PRO A 89 -34.18 10.36 9.17
C PRO A 89 -33.81 9.32 10.24
N TYR A 90 -34.60 8.25 10.30
CA TYR A 90 -34.26 7.09 11.12
C TYR A 90 -32.95 6.47 10.61
N GLN A 91 -32.09 6.06 11.53
CA GLN A 91 -30.82 5.41 11.27
C GLN A 91 -31.10 3.90 11.12
N THR A 92 -31.05 3.39 9.90
CA THR A 92 -31.17 1.95 9.64
C THR A 92 -29.92 1.23 10.13
N GLY A 93 -30.07 0.44 11.19
CA GLY A 93 -29.01 -0.40 11.74
C GLY A 93 -28.31 0.23 12.93
N GLY A 94 -27.93 -0.62 13.89
CA GLY A 94 -27.34 -0.27 15.19
C GLY A 94 -25.97 0.43 15.16
N SER A 95 -25.70 1.28 14.17
CA SER A 95 -24.64 2.28 14.29
C SER A 95 -25.22 3.49 15.03
N LYS A 96 -24.89 3.57 16.33
CA LYS A 96 -24.62 4.88 16.95
C LYS A 96 -23.88 5.75 15.93
N PHE A 97 -24.14 7.06 15.92
CA PHE A 97 -23.35 8.02 15.16
C PHE A 97 -21.91 8.01 15.72
N VAL A 98 -21.15 6.99 15.32
CA VAL A 98 -19.71 6.92 15.47
C VAL A 98 -19.27 7.94 14.43
N MET A 99 -18.79 9.11 14.87
CA MET A 99 -17.89 9.88 14.00
C MET A 99 -16.96 8.84 13.39
N PRO A 100 -16.85 8.71 12.05
CA PRO A 100 -16.01 7.68 11.47
C PRO A 100 -14.66 7.84 12.12
N ARG A 101 -14.32 6.89 12.99
CA ARG A 101 -13.09 6.96 13.75
C ARG A 101 -12.04 6.74 12.68
N THR A 102 -11.29 7.79 12.35
CA THR A 102 -10.21 7.71 11.37
C THR A 102 -9.03 6.95 11.99
N ASP A 103 -9.29 5.71 12.38
CA ASP A 103 -8.29 4.77 12.85
C ASP A 103 -7.73 4.07 11.59
N LEU A 104 -6.42 4.06 11.45
CA LEU A 104 -5.76 3.11 10.55
C LEU A 104 -5.86 1.73 11.19
N TRP A 105 -6.52 0.77 10.53
CA TRP A 105 -6.70 -0.58 11.04
C TRP A 105 -5.49 -1.45 10.65
N PRO A 106 -4.54 -1.73 11.56
CA PRO A 106 -3.30 -2.43 11.20
C PRO A 106 -3.60 -3.86 10.72
N ASP A 107 -4.54 -4.54 11.37
CA ASP A 107 -4.93 -5.90 11.04
C ASP A 107 -5.56 -5.99 9.65
N ALA A 108 -6.29 -4.96 9.21
CA ALA A 108 -6.83 -4.90 7.85
C ALA A 108 -5.72 -4.71 6.81
N PHE A 109 -4.66 -3.97 7.16
CA PHE A 109 -3.50 -3.77 6.30
C PHE A 109 -2.67 -5.05 6.17
N ASP A 110 -2.43 -5.76 7.27
CA ASP A 110 -1.76 -7.06 7.26
C ASP A 110 -2.59 -8.11 6.52
N LYS A 111 -3.92 -8.07 6.65
CA LYS A 111 -4.83 -8.92 5.87
C LYS A 111 -4.71 -8.63 4.38
N PHE A 112 -4.68 -7.36 3.97
CA PHE A 112 -4.46 -6.98 2.58
C PHE A 112 -3.13 -7.53 2.04
N ILE A 113 -2.04 -7.40 2.80
CA ILE A 113 -0.73 -7.94 2.40
C ILE A 113 -0.81 -9.46 2.26
N THR A 114 -1.44 -10.16 3.20
CA THR A 114 -1.58 -11.62 3.17
C THR A 114 -2.42 -12.09 1.98
N GLU A 115 -3.52 -11.42 1.68
CA GLU A 115 -4.50 -11.86 0.66
C GLU A 115 -4.10 -11.47 -0.77
N ARG A 116 -3.38 -10.35 -0.94
CA ARG A 116 -3.07 -9.77 -2.26
C ARG A 116 -1.58 -9.64 -2.54
N GLY A 117 -0.72 -9.94 -1.56
CA GLY A 117 0.73 -9.93 -1.72
C GLY A 117 1.24 -11.18 -2.43
N TYR A 118 2.49 -11.09 -2.87
CA TYR A 118 3.21 -12.18 -3.52
C TYR A 118 4.06 -12.94 -2.51
N ASN A 119 4.28 -14.23 -2.79
CA ASN A 119 5.29 -15.02 -2.10
C ASN A 119 6.69 -14.60 -2.55
N VAL A 120 7.50 -14.15 -1.60
CA VAL A 120 8.84 -13.61 -1.84
C VAL A 120 9.84 -14.28 -0.92
N ILE A 121 10.97 -14.72 -1.47
CA ILE A 121 12.14 -15.08 -0.68
C ILE A 121 12.87 -13.79 -0.34
N TRP A 122 12.99 -13.53 0.95
CA TRP A 122 13.76 -12.44 1.53
C TRP A 122 15.10 -12.96 2.04
N GLU A 123 16.17 -12.38 1.54
CA GLU A 123 17.54 -12.62 1.97
C GLU A 123 18.16 -11.32 2.47
N ARG A 124 18.89 -11.45 3.59
CA ARG A 124 19.46 -10.30 4.28
C ARG A 124 20.84 -9.98 3.73
N ALA A 125 21.09 -8.71 3.44
CA ALA A 125 22.38 -8.25 2.97
C ALA A 125 23.36 -8.07 4.14
N ILE A 126 24.57 -8.58 3.93
CA ILE A 126 25.72 -8.35 4.80
C ILE A 126 26.82 -7.76 3.93
N ASN A 127 27.48 -6.72 4.41
CA ASN A 127 28.66 -6.17 3.74
C ASN A 127 29.73 -7.26 3.59
N CYS A 128 30.24 -7.42 2.38
CA CYS A 128 31.32 -8.37 2.14
C CYS A 128 32.57 -7.95 2.93
N PRO A 129 33.27 -8.89 3.60
CA PRO A 129 34.51 -8.60 4.30
C PRO A 129 35.62 -8.03 3.41
N CYS A 130 35.53 -8.15 2.08
CA CYS A 130 36.48 -7.53 1.15
C CYS A 130 36.44 -5.99 1.16
N ASN A 131 35.43 -5.40 1.81
CA ASN A 131 35.16 -3.96 1.90
C ASN A 131 35.60 -3.34 3.25
N VAL A 132 36.63 -3.91 3.90
CA VAL A 132 37.15 -3.36 5.17
C VAL A 132 37.84 -2.00 4.97
N SER A 133 37.62 -1.08 5.93
CA SER A 133 37.96 0.34 5.88
C SER A 133 39.46 0.70 5.95
N THR A 134 40.36 -0.28 5.97
CA THR A 134 41.81 -0.03 5.83
C THR A 134 42.20 0.23 4.37
N LYS A 135 41.24 0.07 3.46
CA LYS A 135 41.33 0.42 2.06
C LYS A 135 41.13 1.93 1.87
N ARG A 136 42.04 2.57 1.16
CA ARG A 136 41.95 4.00 0.82
C ARG A 136 40.78 4.22 -0.13
N THR A 137 40.30 5.46 -0.24
CA THR A 137 39.15 5.84 -1.08
C THR A 137 39.34 5.62 -2.59
N ASP A 138 40.53 5.21 -3.02
CA ASP A 138 40.93 4.81 -4.38
C ASP A 138 41.05 3.27 -4.55
N ASP A 139 40.90 2.48 -3.49
CA ASP A 139 40.93 1.03 -3.56
C ASP A 139 39.55 0.49 -3.98
N ALA A 140 39.42 0.17 -5.26
CA ALA A 140 38.27 -0.61 -5.74
C ALA A 140 38.12 -1.89 -4.89
N GLY A 141 36.88 -2.31 -4.63
CA GLY A 141 36.60 -3.63 -4.11
C GLY A 141 37.36 -4.70 -4.91
N ASP A 142 37.77 -5.78 -4.28
CA ASP A 142 38.40 -6.88 -5.02
C ASP A 142 37.41 -7.38 -6.08
N LEU A 143 37.69 -7.04 -7.33
CA LEU A 143 36.82 -7.27 -8.48
C LEU A 143 36.52 -8.76 -8.66
N ASN A 144 37.45 -9.61 -8.25
CA ASN A 144 37.37 -11.07 -8.36
C ASN A 144 37.14 -11.74 -7.00
N CYS A 145 36.60 -11.01 -6.02
CA CYS A 145 36.31 -11.58 -4.71
C CYS A 145 35.42 -12.83 -4.85
N PRO A 146 35.82 -14.01 -4.34
CA PRO A 146 35.05 -15.24 -4.50
C PRO A 146 33.68 -15.21 -3.79
N LEU A 147 33.51 -14.31 -2.81
CA LEU A 147 32.30 -14.18 -2.02
C LEU A 147 31.28 -13.23 -2.66
N CYS A 148 31.66 -11.98 -2.94
CA CYS A 148 30.74 -10.98 -3.48
C CYS A 148 30.80 -10.85 -4.99
N LYS A 149 31.87 -11.31 -5.67
CA LYS A 149 32.05 -11.16 -7.13
C LYS A 149 31.78 -9.72 -7.62
N ASN A 150 32.46 -8.75 -6.99
CA ASN A 150 32.28 -7.30 -7.21
C ASN A 150 30.93 -6.69 -6.72
N LYS A 151 30.06 -7.46 -6.07
CA LYS A 151 28.73 -6.98 -5.62
C LYS A 151 28.74 -6.21 -4.30
N HIS A 152 29.86 -6.18 -3.58
CA HIS A 152 30.02 -5.57 -2.24
C HIS A 152 29.15 -6.14 -1.10
N PHE A 153 28.06 -6.84 -1.41
CA PHE A 153 27.13 -7.46 -0.47
C PHE A 153 27.05 -8.97 -0.66
N ILE A 154 26.73 -9.66 0.43
CA ILE A 154 26.44 -11.10 0.47
C ILE A 154 25.03 -11.25 1.03
N TRP A 155 24.20 -12.04 0.35
CA TRP A 155 22.85 -12.32 0.80
C TRP A 155 22.79 -13.65 1.55
N VAL A 156 22.23 -13.62 2.77
CA VAL A 156 22.17 -14.78 3.67
C VAL A 156 20.76 -14.95 4.26
N ASN A 157 20.52 -16.12 4.86
CA ASN A 157 19.29 -16.46 5.57
C ASN A 157 18.02 -16.28 4.69
N PRO A 158 17.83 -17.09 3.64
CA PRO A 158 16.63 -17.04 2.83
C PRO A 158 15.41 -17.40 3.68
N THR A 159 14.45 -16.48 3.75
CA THR A 159 13.19 -16.66 4.47
C THR A 159 12.02 -16.32 3.57
N GLN A 160 10.97 -17.14 3.57
CA GLN A 160 9.78 -16.85 2.78
C GLN A 160 8.87 -15.87 3.54
N ILE A 161 8.54 -14.76 2.89
CA ILE A 161 7.63 -13.73 3.39
C ILE A 161 6.57 -13.41 2.33
N VAL A 162 5.52 -12.69 2.76
CA VAL A 162 4.53 -12.11 1.85
C VAL A 162 4.78 -10.61 1.73
N ALA A 163 4.82 -10.12 0.50
CA ALA A 163 5.05 -8.71 0.20
C ALA A 163 4.09 -8.21 -0.89
N ALA A 164 3.46 -7.07 -0.65
CA ALA A 164 2.55 -6.43 -1.60
C ALA A 164 3.26 -5.31 -2.37
N MET A 165 3.06 -5.28 -3.68
CA MET A 165 3.54 -4.17 -4.52
C MET A 165 2.50 -3.05 -4.48
N THR A 166 2.88 -1.91 -3.91
CA THR A 166 1.93 -0.83 -3.57
C THR A 166 2.02 0.38 -4.48
N ALA A 167 3.15 0.58 -5.15
CA ALA A 167 3.27 1.56 -6.21
C ALA A 167 4.37 1.18 -7.19
N LEU A 168 4.13 1.50 -8.45
CA LEU A 168 5.10 1.45 -9.53
C LEU A 168 5.36 2.91 -9.92
N GLY A 169 6.53 3.41 -9.54
CA GLY A 169 6.89 4.81 -9.74
C GLY A 169 8.04 4.93 -10.73
N ARG A 170 8.02 6.00 -11.52
CA ARG A 170 9.18 6.46 -12.26
C ARG A 170 9.53 7.84 -11.73
N ASP A 171 10.58 7.93 -10.94
CA ASP A 171 11.24 9.21 -10.72
C ASP A 171 12.32 9.37 -11.79
N SER A 172 11.99 10.15 -12.82
CA SER A 172 12.86 10.43 -13.97
C SER A 172 13.80 11.62 -13.71
N SER A 173 14.17 11.90 -12.46
CA SER A 173 14.99 13.08 -12.13
C SER A 173 16.49 12.90 -12.42
N LEU A 174 16.89 11.74 -12.96
CA LEU A 174 18.25 11.44 -13.41
C LEU A 174 18.17 11.06 -14.89
N GLU A 175 19.12 11.57 -15.67
CA GLU A 175 19.19 11.29 -17.11
C GLU A 175 19.17 9.77 -17.37
N PRO A 176 18.49 9.31 -18.45
CA PRO A 176 18.37 7.89 -18.74
C PRO A 176 19.74 7.31 -19.08
N ASP A 177 20.29 6.52 -18.16
CA ASP A 177 21.54 5.79 -18.37
C ASP A 177 21.25 4.48 -19.12
N GLY A 178 21.50 4.48 -20.43
CA GLY A 178 21.54 3.27 -21.26
C GLY A 178 20.20 2.61 -21.68
N ASN A 179 20.30 1.38 -22.19
CA ASN A 179 19.22 0.60 -22.80
C ASN A 179 18.13 0.12 -21.83
N TYR A 180 18.37 0.23 -20.51
CA TYR A 180 17.46 -0.25 -19.49
C TYR A 180 16.87 0.93 -18.69
N GLN A 181 15.56 1.13 -18.78
CA GLN A 181 14.89 2.22 -18.07
C GLN A 181 14.67 1.85 -16.60
N ILE A 182 15.13 2.71 -15.69
CA ILE A 182 15.10 2.48 -14.24
C ILE A 182 13.73 2.85 -13.68
N GLY A 183 12.93 1.85 -13.32
CA GLY A 183 11.73 2.01 -12.48
C GLY A 183 12.07 1.85 -11.00
N SER A 184 11.43 2.63 -10.13
CA SER A 184 11.45 2.40 -8.68
C SER A 184 10.15 1.74 -8.25
N TYR A 185 10.27 0.76 -7.36
CA TYR A 185 9.15 -0.07 -6.93
C TYR A 185 8.94 0.12 -5.44
N LYS A 186 7.71 0.40 -5.02
CA LYS A 186 7.37 0.49 -3.60
C LYS A 186 6.79 -0.84 -3.13
N VAL A 187 7.61 -1.59 -2.40
CA VAL A 187 7.23 -2.88 -1.81
C VAL A 187 6.82 -2.65 -0.37
N THR A 188 5.67 -3.20 0.02
CA THR A 188 5.17 -3.15 1.39
C THR A 188 5.14 -4.55 1.99
N THR A 189 5.70 -4.71 3.18
CA THR A 189 5.76 -5.98 3.91
C THR A 189 5.00 -5.88 5.22
N HIS A 190 4.76 -7.02 5.87
CA HIS A 190 4.20 -7.06 7.22
C HIS A 190 5.02 -6.25 8.20
N SER A 191 4.35 -5.71 9.23
CA SER A 191 4.98 -4.91 10.30
C SER A 191 6.18 -5.62 10.95
N ARG A 192 6.13 -6.94 11.11
CA ARG A 192 7.19 -7.78 11.68
C ARG A 192 8.45 -7.92 10.81
N ASN A 193 8.34 -7.71 9.50
CA ASN A 193 9.43 -7.92 8.56
C ASN A 193 10.19 -6.61 8.35
N LYS A 194 11.39 -6.51 8.92
CA LYS A 194 12.23 -5.31 8.83
C LYS A 194 13.23 -5.46 7.70
N ILE A 195 12.85 -4.98 6.52
CA ILE A 195 13.70 -5.03 5.32
C ILE A 195 14.84 -4.03 5.48
N GLY A 196 16.08 -4.55 5.48
CA GLY A 196 17.29 -3.77 5.57
C GLY A 196 17.69 -3.13 4.24
N PHE A 197 18.69 -2.26 4.31
CA PHE A 197 19.32 -1.71 3.12
C PHE A 197 19.98 -2.82 2.31
N TYR A 198 19.75 -2.83 1.00
CA TYR A 198 20.28 -3.79 0.03
C TYR A 198 19.82 -5.25 0.18
N ASP A 199 18.85 -5.51 1.06
CA ASP A 199 18.22 -6.82 1.16
C ASP A 199 17.61 -7.24 -0.18
N ARG A 200 17.71 -8.55 -0.48
CA ARG A 200 17.23 -9.13 -1.74
C ARG A 200 15.85 -9.73 -1.56
N LEU A 201 14.98 -9.42 -2.51
CA LEU A 201 13.62 -9.91 -2.61
C LEU A 201 13.48 -10.66 -3.94
N THR A 202 13.26 -11.97 -3.87
CA THR A 202 13.04 -12.83 -5.04
C THR A 202 11.58 -13.27 -5.08
N PHE A 203 10.85 -12.84 -6.11
CA PHE A 203 9.44 -13.20 -6.28
C PHE A 203 9.35 -14.58 -6.95
N LEU A 204 8.54 -15.47 -6.37
CA LEU A 204 8.48 -16.87 -6.81
C LEU A 204 7.46 -17.14 -7.91
N GLU A 205 6.43 -16.32 -7.99
CA GLU A 205 5.25 -16.57 -8.84
C GLU A 205 5.27 -15.79 -10.15
N THR A 206 6.31 -14.97 -10.36
CA THR A 206 6.42 -14.09 -11.52
C THR A 206 7.80 -14.15 -12.14
N SER A 207 7.85 -13.92 -13.44
CA SER A 207 9.05 -13.92 -14.26
C SER A 207 9.12 -12.65 -15.09
N SER A 208 10.33 -12.23 -15.42
CA SER A 208 10.57 -11.08 -16.29
C SER A 208 11.59 -11.43 -17.38
N PRO A 209 11.43 -10.91 -18.60
CA PRO A 209 12.41 -11.11 -19.66
C PRO A 209 13.69 -10.32 -19.36
N LEU A 210 14.84 -10.96 -19.56
CA LEU A 210 16.16 -10.35 -19.49
C LEU A 210 16.93 -10.68 -20.78
N SER A 211 17.63 -9.68 -21.31
CA SER A 211 18.55 -9.85 -22.43
C SER A 211 19.98 -9.68 -21.95
N GLU A 212 20.85 -10.61 -22.30
CA GLU A 212 22.28 -10.47 -22.00
C GLU A 212 23.16 -10.98 -23.14
N SER A 213 24.43 -10.60 -23.09
CA SER A 213 25.46 -11.10 -24.00
C SER A 213 26.39 -12.02 -23.21
N VAL A 214 26.52 -13.26 -23.67
CA VAL A 214 27.29 -14.31 -23.00
C VAL A 214 28.45 -14.72 -23.91
N LEU A 215 29.62 -14.96 -23.32
CA LEU A 215 30.75 -15.57 -24.03
C LEU A 215 30.57 -17.08 -24.04
N LYS A 216 30.63 -17.66 -25.24
CA LYS A 216 30.59 -19.12 -25.43
C LYS A 216 31.79 -19.78 -24.74
N GLY A 217 31.52 -20.73 -23.86
CA GLY A 217 32.52 -21.62 -23.26
C GLY A 217 32.95 -22.76 -24.19
N ASP A 218 33.34 -23.88 -23.59
CA ASP A 218 33.82 -25.06 -24.32
C ASP A 218 32.77 -25.60 -25.30
N ALA A 219 33.24 -26.20 -26.40
CA ALA A 219 32.37 -26.86 -27.37
C ALA A 219 31.56 -27.97 -26.70
N ASP A 220 30.26 -28.01 -26.98
CA ASP A 220 29.26 -28.93 -26.36
C ASP A 220 29.19 -28.81 -24.83
N GLY A 221 29.74 -27.73 -24.29
CA GLY A 221 29.75 -27.41 -22.87
C GLY A 221 28.46 -26.79 -22.37
N THR A 222 28.49 -26.39 -21.11
CA THR A 222 27.42 -25.65 -20.45
C THR A 222 27.86 -24.21 -20.22
N ASP A 223 27.04 -23.26 -20.63
CA ASP A 223 27.27 -21.84 -20.39
C ASP A 223 26.35 -21.35 -19.27
N SER A 224 26.95 -20.83 -18.20
CA SER A 224 26.22 -20.24 -17.08
C SER A 224 25.73 -18.84 -17.43
N LEU A 225 24.43 -18.61 -17.24
CA LEU A 225 23.80 -17.29 -17.39
C LEU A 225 23.97 -16.45 -16.12
N ARG A 226 23.79 -15.14 -16.24
CA ARG A 226 23.84 -14.25 -15.06
C ARG A 226 22.73 -14.58 -14.06
N PHE A 227 21.54 -14.91 -14.56
CA PHE A 227 20.44 -15.42 -13.77
C PHE A 227 19.93 -16.74 -14.34
N PRO A 228 19.45 -17.67 -13.50
CA PRO A 228 18.84 -18.91 -13.98
C PRO A 228 17.70 -18.63 -14.97
N ALA A 229 17.80 -19.20 -16.17
CA ALA A 229 16.73 -19.12 -17.17
C ALA A 229 15.64 -20.15 -16.87
N PHE A 230 14.39 -19.70 -16.92
CA PHE A 230 13.20 -20.56 -16.83
C PHE A 230 12.74 -21.01 -18.22
N THR A 231 12.63 -20.06 -19.15
CA THR A 231 12.31 -20.33 -20.57
C THR A 231 13.11 -19.43 -21.49
N VAL A 232 13.36 -19.90 -22.71
CA VAL A 232 13.98 -19.16 -23.80
C VAL A 232 13.06 -19.29 -25.01
N ASP A 233 12.30 -18.23 -25.28
CA ASP A 233 11.29 -18.22 -26.34
C ASP A 233 11.84 -17.68 -27.68
N LEU A 234 12.92 -16.90 -27.61
CA LEU A 234 13.58 -16.29 -28.76
C LEU A 234 14.84 -17.07 -29.17
N PRO A 235 15.20 -17.08 -30.47
CA PRO A 235 16.44 -17.70 -30.90
C PRO A 235 17.65 -16.94 -30.34
N ILE A 236 18.69 -17.68 -29.95
CA ILE A 236 20.01 -17.12 -29.65
C ILE A 236 20.63 -16.65 -30.97
N ILE A 237 21.29 -15.48 -30.94
CA ILE A 237 21.93 -14.90 -32.11
C ILE A 237 23.41 -14.67 -31.80
N ASP A 238 24.30 -15.26 -32.59
CA ASP A 238 25.75 -15.01 -32.49
C ASP A 238 26.18 -13.72 -33.19
N ARG A 239 27.45 -13.35 -33.02
CA ARG A 239 28.02 -12.15 -33.68
C ARG A 239 28.02 -12.22 -35.21
N ALA A 240 27.95 -13.42 -35.80
CA ALA A 240 27.86 -13.63 -37.23
C ALA A 240 26.41 -13.58 -37.76
N GLY A 241 25.42 -13.48 -36.87
CA GLY A 241 23.99 -13.43 -37.21
C GLY A 241 23.35 -14.82 -37.35
N ASN A 242 24.05 -15.91 -37.00
CA ASN A 242 23.44 -17.24 -37.01
C ASN A 242 22.45 -17.37 -35.85
N ARG A 243 21.37 -18.10 -36.11
CA ARG A 243 20.29 -18.33 -35.16
C ARG A 243 20.32 -19.77 -34.66
N TYR A 244 20.16 -19.91 -33.35
CA TYR A 244 20.09 -21.17 -32.63
C TYR A 244 18.79 -21.23 -31.83
N THR A 245 18.13 -22.38 -31.82
CA THR A 245 16.79 -22.58 -31.28
C THR A 245 16.78 -23.61 -30.15
N ASN A 246 15.98 -23.34 -29.13
CA ASN A 246 15.80 -24.22 -27.98
C ASN A 246 15.16 -25.55 -28.41
N GLY A 247 15.66 -26.66 -27.89
CA GLY A 247 15.24 -28.03 -28.20
C GLY A 247 15.88 -28.63 -29.46
N THR A 248 16.43 -27.81 -30.36
CA THR A 248 17.15 -28.29 -31.56
C THR A 248 18.65 -28.12 -31.44
N ASP A 249 19.11 -26.91 -31.11
CA ASP A 249 20.52 -26.52 -31.07
C ASP A 249 21.09 -26.47 -29.63
N PHE A 250 20.24 -26.17 -28.64
CA PHE A 250 20.60 -26.17 -27.22
C PHE A 250 19.39 -26.55 -26.36
N SER A 251 19.63 -26.90 -25.10
CA SER A 251 18.59 -27.11 -24.07
C SER A 251 18.93 -26.36 -22.78
N LEU A 252 17.96 -26.25 -21.87
CA LEU A 252 18.17 -25.66 -20.55
C LEU A 252 18.41 -26.75 -19.50
N SER A 253 19.41 -26.54 -18.65
CA SER A 253 19.64 -27.38 -17.48
C SER A 253 18.59 -27.12 -16.39
N SER A 254 18.46 -28.04 -15.44
CA SER A 254 17.60 -27.82 -14.25
C SER A 254 18.01 -26.62 -13.39
N ALA A 255 19.26 -26.15 -13.53
CA ALA A 255 19.78 -24.95 -12.88
C ALA A 255 19.55 -23.67 -13.69
N GLY A 256 18.93 -23.76 -14.87
CA GLY A 256 18.68 -22.63 -15.77
C GLY A 256 19.91 -22.20 -16.57
N GLU A 257 20.85 -23.11 -16.81
CA GLU A 257 22.03 -22.88 -17.65
C GLU A 257 21.80 -23.39 -19.08
N ILE A 258 22.57 -22.90 -20.04
CA ILE A 258 22.47 -23.35 -21.43
C ILE A 258 23.37 -24.56 -21.62
N VAL A 259 22.79 -25.68 -22.05
CA VAL A 259 23.52 -26.87 -22.44
C VAL A 259 23.52 -26.98 -23.95
N TRP A 260 24.71 -26.92 -24.56
CA TRP A 260 24.88 -27.06 -26.02
C TRP A 260 24.90 -28.53 -26.44
N ASN A 261 23.78 -29.22 -26.22
CA ASN A 261 23.61 -30.65 -26.53
C ASN A 261 22.57 -30.87 -27.65
N GLY A 262 22.36 -29.87 -28.50
CA GLY A 262 21.35 -29.94 -29.55
C GLY A 262 21.62 -31.03 -30.56
N SER A 263 20.55 -31.69 -31.02
CA SER A 263 20.59 -32.69 -32.10
C SER A 263 21.29 -32.20 -33.37
N SER A 264 21.23 -30.90 -33.66
CA SER A 264 21.87 -30.28 -34.83
C SER A 264 23.39 -30.12 -34.69
N HIS A 265 23.93 -30.22 -33.47
CA HIS A 265 25.33 -29.90 -33.12
C HIS A 265 25.77 -28.50 -33.56
N ARG A 266 24.81 -27.60 -33.81
CA ARG A 266 25.10 -26.20 -34.17
C ARG A 266 25.23 -25.39 -32.89
N GLN A 267 26.38 -24.77 -32.70
CA GLN A 267 26.66 -23.89 -31.59
C GLN A 267 27.56 -22.73 -32.03
N PRO A 268 27.53 -21.59 -31.31
CA PRO A 268 28.51 -20.55 -31.50
C PRO A 268 29.95 -21.09 -31.30
N PRO A 269 30.95 -20.57 -32.03
CA PRO A 269 32.35 -20.91 -31.78
C PRO A 269 32.77 -20.56 -30.34
N THR A 270 33.61 -21.40 -29.73
CA THR A 270 34.19 -21.12 -28.41
C THR A 270 34.87 -19.75 -28.37
N GLY A 271 34.58 -18.96 -27.34
CA GLY A 271 35.05 -17.58 -27.18
C GLY A 271 34.26 -16.53 -27.96
N MET A 272 33.27 -16.91 -28.78
CA MET A 272 32.39 -15.95 -29.45
C MET A 272 31.26 -15.50 -28.52
N ALA A 273 30.99 -14.19 -28.48
CA ALA A 273 29.83 -13.66 -27.79
C ALA A 273 28.53 -13.91 -28.58
N TYR A 274 27.48 -14.30 -27.88
CA TYR A 274 26.12 -14.40 -28.42
C TYR A 274 25.13 -13.66 -27.54
N GLY A 275 24.05 -13.15 -28.14
CA GLY A 275 22.94 -12.53 -27.44
C GLY A 275 21.84 -13.54 -27.15
N ILE A 276 21.33 -13.51 -25.93
CA ILE A 276 20.19 -14.33 -25.49
C ILE A 276 19.16 -13.46 -24.77
N SER A 277 17.87 -13.75 -25.02
CA SER A 277 16.75 -13.21 -24.26
C SER A 277 15.97 -14.34 -23.63
N TYR A 278 15.82 -14.31 -22.30
CA TYR A 278 15.22 -15.39 -21.53
C TYR A 278 14.35 -14.87 -20.38
N MET A 279 13.39 -15.69 -19.96
CA MET A 279 12.59 -15.42 -18.77
C MET A 279 13.36 -15.85 -17.53
N THR A 280 13.49 -14.95 -16.56
CA THR A 280 14.11 -15.26 -15.27
C THR A 280 13.24 -14.79 -14.11
N GLN A 281 13.55 -15.30 -12.92
CA GLN A 281 12.85 -14.91 -11.70
C GLN A 281 13.04 -13.42 -11.42
N TRP A 282 11.96 -12.79 -10.96
CA TRP A 282 12.01 -11.37 -10.66
C TRP A 282 12.73 -11.12 -9.33
N ARG A 283 13.89 -10.45 -9.39
CA ARG A 283 14.74 -10.16 -8.23
C ARG A 283 14.98 -8.67 -8.06
N MET A 284 14.87 -8.22 -6.83
CA MET A 284 14.91 -6.81 -6.48
C MET A 284 15.76 -6.59 -5.24
N LEU A 285 16.40 -5.42 -5.18
CA LEU A 285 17.22 -4.97 -4.05
C LEU A 285 16.57 -3.74 -3.41
N SER A 286 16.52 -3.70 -2.09
CA SER A 286 16.10 -2.51 -1.35
C SER A 286 17.16 -1.42 -1.48
N THR A 287 16.87 -0.33 -2.19
CA THR A 287 17.85 0.76 -2.41
C THR A 287 17.84 1.80 -1.32
N GLU A 288 16.82 1.77 -0.46
CA GLU A 288 16.69 2.66 0.67
C GLU A 288 16.38 1.83 1.91
N TYR A 289 16.65 2.40 3.08
CA TYR A 289 16.16 1.82 4.32
C TYR A 289 14.64 1.82 4.29
N SER A 290 14.03 0.75 4.79
CA SER A 290 12.58 0.76 5.00
C SER A 290 12.22 1.96 5.88
N HIS A 291 11.07 2.59 5.64
CA HIS A 291 10.59 3.63 6.55
C HIS A 291 10.31 3.00 7.91
N ASP A 292 11.32 3.01 8.78
CA ASP A 292 11.33 2.29 10.05
C ASP A 292 10.36 2.90 11.06
N VAL A 293 9.97 4.16 10.86
CA VAL A 293 8.99 4.88 11.67
C VAL A 293 7.67 4.98 10.90
N ARG A 294 6.92 3.87 10.87
CA ARG A 294 5.54 3.84 10.38
C ARG A 294 4.65 3.16 11.39
N ALA A 295 3.90 3.96 12.14
CA ALA A 295 3.04 3.47 13.22
C ALA A 295 1.86 4.39 13.46
N THR A 296 0.87 3.87 14.16
CA THR A 296 -0.31 4.60 14.57
C THR A 296 -0.62 4.35 16.04
N HIS A 297 -1.23 5.34 16.69
CA HIS A 297 -1.80 5.16 18.02
C HIS A 297 -3.20 4.62 17.86
N THR A 298 -3.45 3.41 18.38
CA THR A 298 -4.79 2.82 18.40
C THR A 298 -5.28 2.74 19.84
N GLN A 299 -6.48 3.27 20.11
CA GLN A 299 -7.19 3.09 21.38
C GLN A 299 -8.37 2.13 21.18
N LEU A 300 -8.20 1.10 20.34
CA LEU A 300 -9.23 0.11 20.06
C LEU A 300 -9.19 -0.96 21.16
N GLY A 301 -10.22 -1.00 22.01
CA GLY A 301 -10.34 -1.99 23.08
C GLY A 301 -9.41 -1.77 24.28
N THR A 302 -8.63 -0.68 24.32
CA THR A 302 -7.76 -0.32 25.45
C THR A 302 -8.08 1.09 25.97
N PRO A 303 -8.05 1.33 27.30
CA PRO A 303 -8.32 2.64 27.88
C PRO A 303 -7.23 3.66 27.55
N THR A 304 -6.00 3.21 27.30
CA THR A 304 -4.87 4.04 26.86
C THR A 304 -4.53 3.78 25.38
N PRO A 305 -4.09 4.80 24.62
CA PRO A 305 -3.60 4.61 23.26
C PRO A 305 -2.38 3.69 23.27
N VAL A 306 -2.43 2.62 22.48
CA VAL A 306 -1.32 1.68 22.30
C VAL A 306 -0.66 1.98 20.96
N TYR A 307 0.67 2.03 20.95
CA TYR A 307 1.47 2.16 19.75
C TYR A 307 1.44 0.84 18.96
N ARG A 308 1.03 0.89 17.70
CA ARG A 308 1.08 -0.25 16.79
C ARG A 308 1.86 0.10 15.53
N GLU A 309 2.84 -0.75 15.20
CA GLU A 309 3.57 -0.66 13.94
C GLU A 309 2.65 -1.02 12.76
N LEU A 310 2.79 -0.31 11.65
CA LEU A 310 2.09 -0.59 10.40
C LEU A 310 3.02 -1.35 9.45
N GLY A 311 2.45 -1.94 8.40
CA GLY A 311 3.25 -2.57 7.35
C GLY A 311 4.26 -1.60 6.74
N ARG A 312 5.51 -2.04 6.66
CA ARG A 312 6.64 -1.18 6.29
C ARG A 312 6.77 -1.12 4.78
N GLN A 313 7.10 0.05 4.27
CA GLN A 313 7.34 0.27 2.86
C GLN A 313 8.84 0.50 2.63
N CYS A 314 9.38 -0.15 1.60
CA CYS A 314 10.72 0.09 1.10
C CYS A 314 10.68 0.41 -0.40
N ILE A 315 11.68 1.17 -0.85
CA ILE A 315 11.92 1.41 -2.26
C ILE A 315 12.91 0.36 -2.74
N CYS A 316 12.51 -0.38 -3.75
CA CYS A 316 13.30 -1.41 -4.38
C CYS A 316 13.58 -1.05 -5.84
N ARG A 317 14.71 -1.55 -6.34
CA ARG A 317 15.05 -1.55 -7.76
C ARG A 317 15.42 -2.96 -8.20
N LEU A 318 15.31 -3.22 -9.50
CA LEU A 318 15.69 -4.49 -10.10
C LEU A 318 17.18 -4.79 -9.90
N GLU A 319 17.52 -6.02 -9.51
CA GLU A 319 18.91 -6.43 -9.25
C GLU A 319 19.80 -6.29 -10.51
N TRP A 320 19.20 -6.44 -11.69
CA TRP A 320 19.89 -6.44 -12.98
C TRP A 320 20.72 -5.17 -13.25
N PHE A 321 20.36 -4.07 -12.61
CA PHE A 321 20.98 -2.76 -12.78
C PHE A 321 22.24 -2.53 -11.94
N PHE A 322 22.52 -3.36 -10.94
CA PHE A 322 23.56 -3.07 -9.96
C PHE A 322 24.89 -3.81 -10.17
N ASP A 323 24.99 -4.66 -11.18
CA ASP A 323 26.29 -5.22 -11.59
C ASP A 323 26.72 -4.54 -12.90
N ILE A 324 27.66 -3.60 -12.79
CA ILE A 324 28.55 -3.15 -13.88
C ILE A 324 29.98 -3.50 -13.45
#